data_AF-A0A9R1FDE1-F1
#
_entry.id   AF-A0A9R1FDE1-F1
#
_cell.length_a   1.000
_cell.length_b   1.000
_cell.length_c   1.000
_cell.angle_alpha   90.00
_cell.angle_beta   90.00
_cell.angle_gamma   90.00
#
_symmetry.space_group_name_H-M   'P 1'
#
loop_
_entity.id
_entity.type
_entity.pdbx_description
1 polymer ?
#
loop_
_entity_poly.entity_id
_entity_poly.type
_entity_poly.pdbx_seq_one_letter_code
_entity_poly.pdbx_strand_id
1 'polypeptide(L)'
;MQCTKRQQSLLLCVIIGLPCGFGVLLLSFSVVLLTRRWKINVQKRLCKNYFRKNQGFLLERLISSDKSANENTKIFSLEELEKATNNSDPTRIIGRGGHGMVYKGILSDQRVVAIKKSKFIEECEISQFINEVAVLSEINHRNIVKQFVCCLKTEVPLLVYDYVSSGSLSEVLHADVSNDLSLSWGDYLRIAL
;
A
#
# COMPACT_ATOMS: atom_id res chain seq x y z
N MET A 1 15.36 -23.94 69.89
CA MET A 1 15.41 -22.52 69.47
C MET A 1 15.97 -22.27 68.06
N GLN A 2 16.62 -23.22 67.37
CA GLN A 2 17.16 -23.02 66.01
C GLN A 2 16.12 -23.07 64.87
N CYS A 3 14.97 -23.73 65.08
CA CYS A 3 13.95 -23.90 64.04
C CYS A 3 13.24 -22.58 63.66
N THR A 4 12.99 -21.69 64.63
CA THR A 4 12.28 -20.41 64.41
C THR A 4 13.10 -19.36 63.67
N LYS A 5 14.43 -19.31 63.86
CA LYS A 5 15.32 -18.39 63.12
C LYS A 5 15.34 -18.65 61.61
N ARG A 6 15.34 -19.92 61.20
CA ARG A 6 15.35 -20.33 59.78
C ARG A 6 14.03 -19.97 59.07
N GLN A 7 12.92 -20.05 59.79
CA GLN A 7 11.60 -19.69 59.28
C GLN A 7 11.44 -18.17 59.14
N GLN A 8 11.98 -17.38 60.08
CA GLN A 8 12.04 -15.92 59.96
C GLN A 8 12.90 -15.44 58.79
N SER A 9 14.06 -16.06 58.55
CA SER A 9 14.92 -15.70 57.40
C SER A 9 14.26 -16.02 56.05
N LEU A 10 13.52 -17.13 55.95
CA LEU A 10 12.76 -17.47 54.75
C LEU A 10 11.61 -16.50 54.49
N LEU A 11 10.87 -16.10 55.53
CA LEU A 11 9.81 -15.09 55.43
C LEU A 11 10.37 -13.73 54.99
N LEU A 12 11.50 -13.30 55.54
CA LEU A 12 12.18 -12.07 55.11
C LEU A 12 12.60 -12.12 53.63
N CYS A 13 13.15 -13.24 53.17
CA CYS A 13 13.50 -13.41 51.76
C CYS A 13 12.28 -13.33 50.84
N VAL A 14 11.14 -13.91 51.24
CA VAL A 14 9.90 -13.85 50.44
C VAL A 14 9.32 -12.43 50.41
N ILE A 15 9.32 -11.73 51.55
CA ILE A 15 8.81 -10.36 51.67
C ILE A 15 9.64 -9.39 50.81
N ILE A 16 10.96 -9.58 50.71
CA ILE A 16 11.84 -8.72 49.91
C ILE A 16 11.86 -9.15 48.44
N GLY A 17 11.82 -10.46 48.16
CA GLY A 17 11.91 -11.00 46.80
C GLY A 17 10.69 -10.68 45.92
N LEU A 18 9.48 -10.71 46.48
CA LEU A 18 8.24 -10.47 45.73
C LEU A 18 8.15 -9.03 45.16
N PRO A 19 8.37 -7.95 45.94
CA PRO A 19 8.37 -6.57 45.45
C PRO A 19 9.46 -6.30 44.42
N CYS A 20 10.67 -6.83 44.62
CA CYS A 20 11.76 -6.66 43.67
C CYS A 20 11.44 -7.33 42.33
N GLY A 21 10.92 -8.57 42.36
CA GLY A 21 10.48 -9.27 41.16
C GLY A 21 9.34 -8.53 40.43
N PHE A 22 8.33 -8.08 41.16
CA PHE A 22 7.22 -7.31 40.60
C PHE A 22 7.67 -5.97 40.02
N GLY A 23 8.60 -5.28 40.69
CA GLY A 23 9.19 -4.04 40.20
C GLY A 23 9.94 -4.22 38.87
N VAL A 24 10.74 -5.28 38.75
CA VAL A 24 11.43 -5.60 37.48
C VAL A 24 10.42 -5.90 36.37
N LEU A 25 9.35 -6.65 36.66
CA LEU A 25 8.30 -6.92 35.68
C LEU A 25 7.58 -5.63 35.24
N LEU A 26 7.22 -4.74 36.16
CA LEU A 26 6.59 -3.46 35.83
C LEU A 26 7.50 -2.55 35.00
N LEU A 27 8.80 -2.48 35.32
CA LEU A 27 9.77 -1.72 34.55
C LEU A 27 9.92 -2.28 33.13
N SER A 28 10.05 -3.61 32.99
CA SER A 28 10.12 -4.25 31.67
C SER A 28 8.86 -4.00 30.85
N PHE A 29 7.68 -4.11 31.46
CA PHE A 29 6.41 -3.87 30.80
C PHE A 29 6.28 -2.40 30.37
N SER A 30 6.69 -1.47 31.22
CA SER A 30 6.70 -0.03 30.91
C SER A 30 7.63 0.30 29.75
N VAL A 31 8.85 -0.27 29.73
CA VAL A 31 9.80 -0.11 28.61
C VAL A 31 9.22 -0.69 27.31
N VAL A 32 8.58 -1.87 27.36
CA VAL A 32 7.90 -2.46 26.21
C VAL A 32 6.75 -1.57 25.71
N LEU A 33 5.95 -1.00 26.60
CA LEU A 33 4.88 -0.07 26.21
C LEU A 33 5.43 1.22 25.61
N LEU A 34 6.49 1.79 26.18
CA LEU A 34 7.13 3.00 25.68
C LEU A 34 7.74 2.79 24.29
N THR A 35 8.48 1.70 24.10
CA THR A 35 9.07 1.35 22.78
C THR A 35 7.98 1.08 21.74
N ARG A 36 6.91 0.36 22.09
CA ARG A 36 5.74 0.16 21.21
C ARG A 36 5.07 1.48 20.84
N ARG A 37 4.78 2.33 21.83
CA ARG A 37 4.17 3.66 21.62
C ARG A 37 5.06 4.55 20.74
N TRP A 38 6.37 4.54 20.99
CA TRP A 38 7.33 5.29 20.20
C TRP A 38 7.35 4.80 18.74
N LYS A 39 7.46 3.49 18.52
CA LYS A 39 7.43 2.89 17.17
C LYS A 39 6.15 3.25 16.41
N ILE A 40 4.98 3.15 17.06
CA ILE A 40 3.69 3.54 16.46
C ILE A 40 3.67 5.03 16.12
N ASN A 41 4.15 5.89 17.03
CA ASN A 41 4.18 7.34 16.80
C ASN A 41 5.13 7.73 15.67
N VAL A 42 6.28 7.08 15.56
CA VAL A 42 7.24 7.29 14.47
C VAL A 42 6.60 6.91 13.13
N GLN A 43 5.96 5.73 13.04
CA GLN A 43 5.24 5.30 11.85
C GLN A 43 4.14 6.28 11.45
N LYS A 44 3.33 6.74 12.41
CA LYS A 44 2.29 7.76 12.16
C LYS A 44 2.87 9.07 11.62
N ARG A 45 3.99 9.55 12.19
CA ARG A 45 4.69 10.76 11.71
C ARG A 45 5.23 10.57 10.30
N LEU A 46 5.78 9.40 10.01
CA LEU A 46 6.34 9.05 8.70
C LEU A 46 5.24 9.01 7.63
N CYS A 47 4.14 8.29 7.86
CA CYS A 47 2.98 8.28 6.95
C CYS A 47 2.42 9.68 6.72
N LYS A 48 2.37 10.54 7.76
CA LYS A 48 1.92 11.94 7.63
C LYS A 48 2.89 12.76 6.79
N ASN A 49 4.19 12.54 6.92
CA ASN A 49 5.20 13.21 6.11
C ASN A 49 5.11 12.78 4.64
N TYR A 50 4.93 11.49 4.38
CA TYR A 50 4.72 10.99 3.02
C TYR A 50 3.43 11.53 2.40
N PHE A 51 2.32 11.51 3.14
CA PHE A 51 1.07 12.12 2.70
C PHE A 51 1.25 13.59 2.33
N ARG A 52 2.01 14.35 3.13
CA ARG A 52 2.31 15.76 2.83
C ARG A 52 3.22 15.93 1.61
N LYS A 53 4.26 15.10 1.47
CA LYS A 53 5.16 15.11 0.30
C LYS A 53 4.42 14.80 -0.99
N ASN A 54 3.51 13.83 -0.95
CA ASN A 54 2.70 13.39 -2.09
C ASN A 54 1.51 14.32 -2.36
N GLN A 55 1.51 15.56 -1.85
CA GLN A 55 0.41 16.52 -1.98
C GLN A 55 -0.97 15.93 -1.63
N GLY A 56 -1.02 15.07 -0.60
CA GLY A 56 -2.16 14.20 -0.37
C GLY A 56 -3.47 14.94 -0.10
N PHE A 57 -3.43 16.13 0.49
CA PHE A 57 -4.62 16.98 0.66
C PHE A 57 -5.21 17.47 -0.66
N LEU A 58 -4.36 17.79 -1.64
CA LEU A 58 -4.81 18.21 -2.98
C LEU A 58 -5.48 17.03 -3.68
N LEU A 59 -4.84 15.87 -3.65
CA LEU A 59 -5.36 14.63 -4.26
C LEU A 59 -6.65 14.16 -3.59
N GLU A 60 -6.74 14.20 -2.27
CA GLU A 60 -7.95 13.89 -1.52
C GLU A 60 -9.10 14.83 -1.90
N ARG A 61 -8.81 16.12 -2.12
CA ARG A 61 -9.80 17.09 -2.60
C ARG A 61 -10.22 16.83 -4.05
N LEU A 62 -9.29 16.54 -4.95
CA LEU A 62 -9.62 16.19 -6.35
C LEU A 62 -10.54 14.96 -6.39
N ILE A 63 -10.20 13.92 -5.64
CA ILE A 63 -10.98 12.69 -5.52
C ILE A 63 -12.36 12.95 -4.90
N SER A 64 -12.44 13.78 -3.86
CA SER A 64 -13.70 14.06 -3.14
C SER A 64 -14.62 15.05 -3.86
N SER A 65 -14.07 15.87 -4.76
CA SER A 65 -14.83 16.91 -5.49
C SER A 65 -15.64 16.34 -6.64
N ASP A 66 -15.26 15.16 -7.15
CA ASP A 66 -16.01 14.51 -8.22
C ASP A 66 -17.25 13.77 -7.65
N LYS A 67 -18.45 14.30 -7.95
CA LYS A 67 -19.73 13.70 -7.53
C LYS A 67 -20.02 12.35 -8.22
N SER A 68 -19.34 12.04 -9.34
CA SER A 68 -19.41 10.74 -10.04
C SER A 68 -18.47 9.68 -9.43
N ALA A 69 -17.42 10.10 -8.71
CA ALA A 69 -16.41 9.24 -8.08
C ALA A 69 -16.89 8.53 -6.81
N ASN A 70 -18.05 8.88 -6.27
CA ASN A 70 -18.47 8.51 -4.91
C ASN A 70 -18.73 7.00 -4.69
N GLU A 71 -18.91 6.20 -5.76
CA GLU A 71 -19.09 4.75 -5.64
C GLU A 71 -17.82 3.93 -5.93
N ASN A 72 -16.83 4.48 -6.66
CA ASN A 72 -15.68 3.69 -7.15
C ASN A 72 -14.32 4.19 -6.63
N THR A 73 -14.22 5.42 -6.12
CA THR A 73 -12.94 5.99 -5.70
C THR A 73 -12.74 5.87 -4.20
N LYS A 74 -12.03 4.82 -3.78
CA LYS A 74 -11.64 4.55 -2.39
C LYS A 74 -10.20 5.02 -2.15
N ILE A 75 -9.75 5.14 -0.90
CA ILE A 75 -8.31 5.25 -0.57
C ILE A 75 -7.89 3.91 0.05
N PHE A 76 -6.92 3.22 -0.56
CA PHE A 76 -6.43 1.93 -0.11
C PHE A 76 -5.28 2.12 0.88
N SER A 77 -5.21 1.24 1.87
CA SER A 77 -4.03 1.16 2.73
C SER A 77 -2.87 0.50 1.98
N LEU A 78 -1.64 0.83 2.36
CA LEU A 78 -0.46 0.17 1.81
C LEU A 78 -0.53 -1.35 2.06
N GLU A 79 -0.94 -1.75 3.27
CA GLU A 79 -1.06 -3.16 3.67
C GLU A 79 -2.03 -3.94 2.76
N GLU A 80 -3.13 -3.33 2.35
CA GLU A 80 -4.08 -3.93 1.42
C GLU A 80 -3.46 -4.17 0.03
N LEU A 81 -2.71 -3.19 -0.49
CA LEU A 81 -2.03 -3.31 -1.79
C LEU A 81 -0.83 -4.24 -1.75
N GLU A 82 -0.07 -4.27 -0.65
CA GLU A 82 1.03 -5.22 -0.44
C GLU A 82 0.49 -6.64 -0.39
N LYS A 83 -0.59 -6.87 0.35
CA LYS A 83 -1.25 -8.18 0.38
C LYS A 83 -1.78 -8.57 -1.00
N ALA A 84 -2.40 -7.64 -1.72
CA ALA A 84 -2.92 -7.90 -3.07
C ALA A 84 -1.82 -8.28 -4.08
N THR A 85 -0.63 -7.71 -3.93
CA THR A 85 0.54 -7.95 -4.80
C THR A 85 1.49 -9.03 -4.29
N ASN A 86 1.12 -9.77 -3.24
CA ASN A 86 2.01 -10.73 -2.57
C ASN A 86 3.37 -10.11 -2.20
N ASN A 87 3.35 -8.94 -1.56
CA ASN A 87 4.53 -8.13 -1.22
C ASN A 87 5.36 -7.69 -2.44
N SER A 88 4.70 -7.21 -3.49
CA SER A 88 5.36 -6.80 -4.76
C SER A 88 6.18 -7.93 -5.40
N ASP A 89 5.61 -9.14 -5.45
CA ASP A 89 6.23 -10.32 -6.05
C ASP A 89 6.61 -10.06 -7.52
N PRO A 90 7.87 -10.29 -7.93
CA PRO A 90 8.30 -10.08 -9.31
C PRO A 90 7.52 -10.90 -10.35
N THR A 91 6.96 -12.05 -9.95
CA THR A 91 6.13 -12.90 -10.83
C THR A 91 4.79 -12.26 -11.19
N ARG A 92 4.37 -11.24 -10.43
CA ARG A 92 3.12 -10.49 -10.66
C ARG A 92 3.33 -9.25 -11.52
N ILE A 93 4.53 -8.98 -12.00
CA ILE A 93 4.80 -7.83 -12.87
C ILE A 93 4.12 -8.06 -14.22
N ILE A 94 3.24 -7.13 -14.61
CA ILE A 94 2.53 -7.13 -15.90
C ILE A 94 2.95 -5.97 -16.80
N GLY A 95 3.82 -5.07 -16.30
CA GLY A 95 4.31 -3.96 -17.11
C GLY A 95 5.54 -3.30 -16.49
N ARG A 96 6.48 -2.88 -17.34
CA ARG A 96 7.68 -2.14 -16.94
C ARG A 96 7.84 -0.94 -17.87
N GLY A 97 8.06 0.25 -17.30
CA GLY A 97 8.28 1.47 -18.07
C GLY A 97 9.25 2.44 -17.40
N GLY A 98 9.36 3.64 -18.00
CA GLY A 98 10.13 4.75 -17.41
C GLY A 98 9.55 5.20 -16.07
N HIS A 99 8.22 5.27 -16.00
CA HIS A 99 7.45 5.79 -14.86
C HIS A 99 7.21 4.75 -13.75
N GLY A 100 7.83 3.57 -13.82
CA GLY A 100 7.69 2.54 -12.78
C GLY A 100 7.38 1.13 -13.26
N MET A 101 6.76 0.38 -12.35
CA MET A 101 6.43 -1.02 -12.47
C MET A 101 4.94 -1.21 -12.22
N VAL A 102 4.28 -2.06 -13.00
CA VAL A 102 2.86 -2.39 -12.82
C VAL A 102 2.74 -3.84 -12.39
N TYR A 103 2.04 -4.07 -11.28
CA TYR A 103 1.82 -5.39 -10.69
C TYR A 103 0.35 -5.80 -10.80
N LYS A 104 0.09 -7.08 -11.06
CA LYS A 104 -1.23 -7.69 -10.95
C LYS A 104 -1.56 -7.99 -9.49
N GLY A 105 -2.56 -7.28 -8.97
CA GLY A 105 -3.09 -7.46 -7.61
C GLY A 105 -4.43 -8.18 -7.60
N ILE A 106 -4.71 -8.90 -6.51
CA ILE A 106 -6.04 -9.42 -6.19
C ILE A 106 -6.45 -8.83 -4.84
N LEU A 107 -7.46 -7.96 -4.85
CA LEU A 107 -7.96 -7.32 -3.63
C LEU A 107 -8.71 -8.32 -2.74
N SER A 108 -8.98 -7.92 -1.49
CA SER A 108 -9.71 -8.75 -0.52
C SER A 108 -11.14 -9.09 -0.95
N ASP A 109 -11.74 -8.25 -1.78
CA ASP A 109 -13.06 -8.43 -2.39
C ASP A 109 -13.01 -9.20 -3.72
N GLN A 110 -11.89 -9.85 -4.04
CA GLN A 110 -11.64 -10.63 -5.26
C GLN A 110 -11.55 -9.82 -6.55
N ARG A 111 -11.59 -8.48 -6.50
CA ARG A 111 -11.34 -7.67 -7.69
C ARG A 111 -9.88 -7.77 -8.12
N VAL A 112 -9.68 -7.96 -9.42
CA VAL A 112 -8.34 -8.01 -10.03
C VAL A 112 -7.96 -6.61 -10.48
N VAL A 113 -6.81 -6.13 -10.03
CA VAL A 113 -6.36 -4.75 -10.25
C VAL A 113 -4.93 -4.70 -10.79
N ALA A 114 -4.61 -3.61 -11.48
CA ALA A 114 -3.26 -3.26 -11.87
C ALA A 114 -2.73 -2.16 -10.93
N ILE A 115 -1.62 -2.42 -10.24
CA ILE A 115 -1.04 -1.52 -9.25
C ILE A 115 0.28 -0.98 -9.80
N LYS A 116 0.29 0.30 -10.18
CA LYS A 116 1.47 1.01 -10.65
C LYS A 116 2.22 1.61 -9.46
N LYS A 117 3.50 1.26 -9.37
CA LYS A 117 4.46 1.74 -8.37
C LYS A 117 5.59 2.48 -9.10
N SER A 118 5.78 3.77 -8.81
CA SER A 118 6.87 4.55 -9.41
C SER A 118 8.23 4.03 -8.95
N LYS A 119 9.27 4.24 -9.76
CA LYS A 119 10.63 3.74 -9.49
C LYS A 119 11.41 4.61 -8.50
N PHE A 120 11.22 5.92 -8.58
CA PHE A 120 12.04 6.89 -7.85
C PHE A 120 11.18 7.90 -7.09
N ILE A 121 11.76 8.48 -6.05
CA ILE A 121 11.16 9.54 -5.23
C ILE A 121 11.75 10.87 -5.72
N GLU A 122 11.54 11.17 -7.00
CA GLU A 122 11.89 12.46 -7.57
C GLU A 122 10.65 13.35 -7.65
N GLU A 123 10.83 14.65 -7.46
CA GLU A 123 9.73 15.62 -7.52
C GLU A 123 9.00 15.58 -8.88
N CYS A 124 9.72 15.24 -9.96
CA CYS A 124 9.17 15.01 -11.29
C CYS A 124 8.23 13.80 -11.34
N GLU A 125 8.58 12.69 -10.68
CA GLU A 125 7.73 11.50 -10.64
C GLU A 125 6.45 11.74 -9.82
N ILE A 126 6.58 12.48 -8.72
CA ILE A 126 5.43 12.88 -7.90
C ILE A 126 4.51 13.83 -8.69
N SER A 127 5.06 14.79 -9.44
CA SER A 127 4.24 15.70 -10.26
C SER A 127 3.56 14.99 -11.42
N GLN A 128 4.23 14.04 -12.08
CA GLN A 128 3.61 13.19 -13.10
C GLN A 128 2.48 12.33 -12.51
N PHE A 129 2.69 11.76 -11.32
CA PHE A 129 1.65 11.05 -10.60
C PHE A 129 0.44 11.93 -10.33
N ILE A 130 0.65 13.16 -9.82
CA ILE A 130 -0.44 14.10 -9.52
C ILE A 130 -1.17 14.47 -10.81
N ASN A 131 -0.45 14.73 -11.89
CA ASN A 131 -1.04 15.04 -13.19
C ASN A 131 -1.87 13.87 -13.72
N GLU A 132 -1.37 12.64 -13.59
CA GLU A 132 -2.09 11.43 -13.97
C GLU A 132 -3.38 11.26 -13.16
N VAL A 133 -3.35 11.46 -11.84
CA VAL A 133 -4.56 11.43 -11.00
C VAL A 133 -5.52 12.56 -11.38
N ALA A 134 -5.04 13.78 -11.57
CA ALA A 134 -5.89 14.94 -11.87
C ALA A 134 -6.63 14.74 -13.19
N VAL A 135 -5.91 14.41 -14.26
CA VAL A 135 -6.49 14.18 -15.59
C VAL A 135 -7.46 13.01 -15.56
N LEU A 136 -7.10 11.89 -14.94
CA LEU A 136 -7.94 10.69 -14.93
C LEU A 136 -9.12 10.81 -13.97
N SER A 137 -9.06 11.70 -12.97
CA SER A 137 -10.21 12.01 -12.11
C SER A 137 -11.31 12.80 -12.82
N GLU A 138 -10.97 13.56 -13.85
CA GLU A 138 -11.95 14.36 -14.62
C GLU A 138 -12.53 13.60 -15.82
N ILE A 139 -11.92 12.48 -16.22
CA ILE A 139 -12.29 11.76 -17.44
C ILE A 139 -12.98 10.44 -17.10
N ASN A 140 -14.28 10.36 -17.38
CA ASN A 140 -15.07 9.13 -17.28
C ASN A 140 -15.56 8.72 -18.67
N HIS A 141 -14.80 7.85 -19.36
CA HIS A 141 -15.12 7.39 -20.71
C HIS A 141 -14.92 5.88 -20.86
N ARG A 142 -15.76 5.21 -21.66
CA ARG A 142 -15.75 3.74 -21.82
C ARG A 142 -14.44 3.17 -22.40
N ASN A 143 -13.70 3.97 -23.17
CA ASN A 143 -12.44 3.56 -23.81
C ASN A 143 -11.20 3.93 -22.96
N ILE A 144 -11.40 4.46 -21.74
CA ILE A 144 -10.32 4.79 -20.81
C ILE A 144 -10.45 3.84 -19.63
N VAL A 145 -9.34 3.18 -19.28
CA VAL A 145 -9.32 2.26 -18.15
C VAL A 145 -9.64 3.04 -16.88
N LYS A 146 -10.72 2.64 -16.22
CA LYS A 146 -11.16 3.30 -15.00
C LYS A 146 -10.10 3.15 -13.91
N GLN A 147 -9.75 4.27 -13.30
CA GLN A 147 -8.98 4.30 -12.08
C GLN A 147 -9.88 4.01 -10.89
N PHE A 148 -9.30 3.32 -9.91
CA PHE A 148 -9.97 3.08 -8.65
C PHE A 148 -9.40 3.94 -7.55
N VAL A 149 -8.08 4.02 -7.35
CA VAL A 149 -7.58 4.47 -6.04
C VAL A 149 -6.09 4.87 -6.05
N CYS A 150 -5.71 5.84 -5.20
CA CYS A 150 -4.32 6.09 -4.81
C CYS A 150 -3.98 5.59 -3.38
N CYS A 151 -2.72 5.19 -3.17
CA CYS A 151 -2.14 5.09 -1.82
C CYS A 151 -1.11 6.20 -1.63
N LEU A 152 -1.38 7.12 -0.70
CA LEU A 152 -0.61 8.36 -0.52
C LEU A 152 0.29 8.37 0.73
N LYS A 153 0.12 7.39 1.62
CA LYS A 153 0.80 7.34 2.94
C LYS A 153 2.14 6.60 2.88
N THR A 154 2.70 6.51 1.68
CA THR A 154 3.85 5.69 1.32
C THR A 154 4.96 6.56 0.76
N GLU A 155 6.19 6.07 0.87
CA GLU A 155 7.35 6.80 0.35
C GLU A 155 7.24 7.07 -1.15
N VAL A 156 6.70 6.11 -1.89
CA VAL A 156 6.34 6.25 -3.30
C VAL A 156 4.83 6.04 -3.43
N PRO A 157 4.08 6.98 -4.01
CA PRO A 157 2.64 6.82 -4.15
C PRO A 157 2.31 5.70 -5.15
N LEU A 158 1.20 5.00 -4.90
CA LEU A 158 0.74 3.90 -5.75
C LEU A 158 -0.58 4.27 -6.44
N LEU A 159 -0.70 3.89 -7.71
CA LEU A 159 -1.92 4.03 -8.51
C LEU A 159 -2.54 2.66 -8.75
N VAL A 160 -3.86 2.58 -8.65
CA VAL A 160 -4.63 1.35 -8.83
C VAL A 160 -5.66 1.53 -9.94
N TYR A 161 -5.61 0.63 -10.93
CA TYR A 161 -6.50 0.57 -12.09
C TYR A 161 -7.23 -0.76 -12.14
N ASP A 162 -8.32 -0.81 -12.89
CA ASP A 162 -8.87 -2.10 -13.33
C ASP A 162 -7.83 -2.88 -14.14
N TYR A 163 -7.77 -4.19 -13.88
CA TYR A 163 -6.92 -5.07 -14.65
C TYR A 163 -7.56 -5.39 -16.00
N VAL A 164 -6.82 -5.14 -17.09
CA VAL A 164 -7.20 -5.53 -18.45
C VAL A 164 -6.51 -6.86 -18.77
N SER A 165 -7.31 -7.90 -19.00
CA SER A 165 -6.80 -9.26 -19.26
C SER A 165 -6.06 -9.41 -20.57
N SER A 166 -6.39 -8.60 -21.58
CA SER A 166 -5.77 -8.64 -22.92
C SER A 166 -4.35 -8.06 -22.96
N GLY A 167 -3.82 -7.60 -21.83
CA GLY A 167 -2.49 -7.01 -21.75
C GLY A 167 -2.43 -5.64 -22.44
N SER A 168 -1.20 -5.18 -22.69
CA SER A 168 -0.96 -3.95 -23.42
C SER A 168 -1.10 -4.16 -24.93
N LEU A 169 -1.50 -3.12 -25.67
CA LEU A 169 -1.56 -3.18 -27.13
C LEU A 169 -0.19 -3.55 -27.73
N SER A 170 0.91 -3.06 -27.16
CA SER A 170 2.27 -3.42 -27.58
C SER A 170 2.51 -4.93 -27.53
N GLU A 171 2.12 -5.59 -26.43
CA GLU A 171 2.25 -7.04 -26.27
C GLU A 171 1.43 -7.80 -27.31
N VAL A 172 0.23 -7.32 -27.63
CA VAL A 172 -0.65 -7.95 -28.63
C VAL A 172 -0.11 -7.76 -30.05
N LEU A 173 0.40 -6.56 -30.37
CA LEU A 173 0.96 -6.23 -31.69
C LEU A 173 2.28 -6.96 -31.98
N HIS A 174 3.06 -7.21 -30.94
CA HIS A 174 4.37 -7.86 -31.04
C HIS A 174 4.36 -9.32 -30.56
N ALA A 175 3.17 -9.91 -30.35
CA ALA A 175 3.05 -11.32 -30.01
C ALA A 175 3.50 -12.19 -31.20
N ASP A 176 4.31 -13.21 -30.93
CA ASP A 176 4.66 -14.23 -31.92
C ASP A 176 3.40 -14.97 -32.40
N VAL A 177 3.42 -15.42 -33.65
CA VAL A 177 2.32 -16.11 -34.35
C VAL A 177 1.81 -17.37 -33.60
N SER A 178 2.59 -17.88 -32.64
CA SER A 178 2.23 -19.02 -31.79
C SER A 178 1.32 -18.67 -30.59
N ASN A 179 1.08 -17.40 -30.30
CA ASN A 179 0.12 -16.98 -29.28
C ASN A 179 -1.27 -16.78 -29.92
N ASP A 180 -2.32 -17.31 -29.29
CA ASP A 180 -3.74 -17.17 -29.67
C ASP A 180 -4.28 -15.71 -29.62
N LEU A 181 -3.40 -14.71 -29.59
CA LEU A 181 -3.72 -13.28 -29.47
C LEU A 181 -3.75 -12.56 -30.83
N SER A 182 -3.93 -13.27 -31.95
CA SER A 182 -3.97 -12.63 -33.27
C SER A 182 -5.23 -11.76 -33.40
N LEU A 183 -5.05 -10.44 -33.43
CA LEU A 183 -6.14 -9.51 -33.72
C LEU A 183 -6.60 -9.65 -35.18
N SER A 184 -7.90 -9.72 -35.40
CA SER A 184 -8.45 -9.59 -36.76
C SER A 184 -8.34 -8.14 -37.24
N TRP A 185 -8.35 -7.91 -38.55
CA TRP A 185 -8.37 -6.54 -39.12
C TRP A 185 -9.53 -5.69 -38.58
N GLY A 186 -10.68 -6.31 -38.29
CA GLY A 186 -11.81 -5.63 -37.65
C GLY A 186 -11.50 -5.19 -36.22
N ASP A 187 -10.71 -5.95 -35.47
CA ASP A 187 -10.28 -5.57 -34.11
C ASP A 187 -9.31 -4.39 -34.13
N TYR A 188 -8.38 -4.36 -35.10
CA TYR A 188 -7.50 -3.21 -35.32
C TYR A 188 -8.28 -1.92 -35.57
N LEU A 189 -9.28 -1.98 -36.46
CA LEU A 189 -10.14 -0.84 -36.74
C LEU A 189 -10.93 -0.40 -35.51
N ARG A 190 -11.43 -1.34 -34.69
CA ARG A 190 -12.16 -1.03 -33.45
C ARG A 190 -11.28 -0.42 -32.37
N ILE A 191 -9.98 -0.72 -32.35
CA ILE A 191 -9.03 -0.10 -31.41
C ILE A 191 -8.67 1.33 -31.87
N ALA A 192 -8.59 1.55 -33.18
CA ALA A 192 -8.23 2.84 -33.76
C ALA A 192 -9.36 3.88 -33.77
N LEU A 193 -10.62 3.45 -33.76
CA LEU A 193 -11.84 4.28 -33.86
C LEU A 193 -12.56 4.42 -32.52
#